data_AF-A0KG49-F1
#
_entry.id   AF-A0KG49-F1
#
_cell.length_a   1.000
_cell.length_b   1.000
_cell.length_c   1.000
_cell.angle_alpha   90.00
_cell.angle_beta   90.00
_cell.angle_gamma   90.00
#
_symmetry.space_group_name_H-M   'P 1'
#
loop_
_entity.id
_entity.type
_entity.pdbx_description
1 polymer ?
#
loop_
_entity_poly.entity_id
_entity_poly.type
_entity_poly.pdbx_seq_one_letter_code
_entity_poly.pdbx_strand_id
1 'polypeptide(L)'
;MRIKQSGITLLELIVVVTIVAIIASVAYPSFTDGLRKSRRAEALKGLLSMQLKQEEFRVSNTSYSATPSQVGNPTSSYYDFSISGATATNYTLIATSKGAQVGDKSGSTICNTLTLNKADTKTPAACW
;
A
#
# COMPACT_ATOMS: atom_id res chain seq x y z
N MET A 1 -57.03 23.64 11.08
CA MET A 1 -55.73 23.67 11.78
C MET A 1 -54.64 23.87 10.73
N ARG A 2 -54.04 25.07 10.60
CA ARG A 2 -52.95 25.32 9.64
C ARG A 2 -51.64 24.83 10.25
N ILE A 3 -51.05 23.81 9.65
CA ILE A 3 -49.71 23.33 10.00
C ILE A 3 -48.73 24.44 9.56
N LYS A 4 -48.01 25.05 10.51
CA LYS A 4 -46.90 25.96 10.18
C LYS A 4 -45.79 25.11 9.55
N GLN A 5 -45.51 25.31 8.26
CA GLN A 5 -44.27 24.82 7.67
C GLN A 5 -43.12 25.61 8.29
N SER A 6 -42.29 24.94 9.11
CA SER A 6 -41.01 25.48 9.54
C SER A 6 -39.99 25.17 8.44
N GLY A 7 -39.56 26.21 7.72
CA GLY A 7 -38.53 26.09 6.70
C GLY A 7 -37.12 26.20 7.30
N ILE A 8 -36.14 25.59 6.63
CA ILE A 8 -34.71 25.78 6.92
C ILE A 8 -34.28 27.14 6.38
N THR A 9 -33.49 27.89 7.15
CA THR A 9 -32.92 29.16 6.68
C THR A 9 -31.67 28.93 5.83
N LEU A 10 -31.41 29.86 4.89
CA LEU A 10 -30.16 29.86 4.13
C LEU A 10 -28.92 29.92 5.06
N LEU A 11 -29.06 30.63 6.18
CA LEU A 11 -28.00 30.76 7.19
C LEU A 11 -27.68 29.40 7.85
N GLU A 12 -28.69 28.65 8.26
CA GLU A 12 -28.49 27.31 8.84
C GLU A 12 -27.79 26.37 7.86
N LEU A 13 -28.18 26.41 6.58
CA LEU A 13 -27.55 25.57 5.57
C LEU A 13 -26.07 25.91 5.35
N ILE A 14 -25.72 27.20 5.32
CA ILE A 14 -24.31 27.64 5.20
C ILE A 14 -23.49 27.20 6.43
N VAL A 15 -24.04 27.32 7.64
CA VAL A 15 -23.34 26.87 8.86
C VAL A 15 -23.10 25.36 8.82
N VAL A 16 -24.11 24.56 8.46
CA VAL A 16 -23.98 23.11 8.36
C VAL A 16 -22.94 22.71 7.31
N VAL A 17 -22.97 23.29 6.11
CA VAL A 17 -22.00 23.01 5.05
C VAL A 17 -20.58 23.38 5.50
N THR A 18 -20.42 24.49 6.21
CA THR A 18 -19.11 24.92 6.72
C THR A 18 -18.55 23.91 7.73
N ILE A 19 -19.38 23.42 8.64
CA ILE A 19 -18.97 22.39 9.62
C ILE A 19 -18.56 21.10 8.90
N VAL A 20 -19.35 20.65 7.92
CA VAL A 20 -19.04 19.45 7.13
C VAL A 20 -17.73 19.62 6.36
N ALA A 21 -17.47 20.78 5.78
CA ALA A 21 -16.23 21.06 5.06
C ALA A 21 -14.99 20.97 5.98
N ILE A 22 -15.08 21.51 7.20
CA ILE A 22 -14.00 21.43 8.19
C ILE A 22 -13.71 19.96 8.55
N ILE A 23 -14.75 19.17 8.86
CA ILE A 23 -14.58 17.76 9.21
C ILE A 23 -14.00 16.96 8.02
N ALA A 24 -14.52 17.18 6.82
CA ALA A 24 -14.08 16.48 5.61
C ALA A 24 -12.59 16.73 5.32
N SER A 25 -12.08 17.94 5.58
CA SER A 25 -10.67 18.29 5.35
C SER A 25 -9.69 17.43 6.15
N VAL A 26 -10.09 16.90 7.31
CA VAL A 26 -9.25 16.06 8.17
C VAL A 26 -9.60 14.58 8.00
N ALA A 27 -10.89 14.25 7.93
CA ALA A 27 -11.36 12.87 7.87
C ALA A 27 -11.00 12.19 6.54
N TYR A 28 -11.12 12.90 5.42
CA TYR A 28 -10.85 12.32 4.11
C TYR A 28 -9.39 11.88 3.91
N PRO A 29 -8.36 12.72 4.15
CA PRO A 29 -6.97 12.29 4.01
C PRO A 29 -6.64 11.13 4.97
N SER A 30 -7.14 11.18 6.22
CA SER A 30 -6.93 10.12 7.21
C SER A 30 -7.49 8.77 6.74
N PHE A 31 -8.68 8.76 6.14
CA PHE A 31 -9.27 7.55 5.56
C PHE A 31 -8.44 7.01 4.39
N THR A 32 -8.00 7.88 3.48
CA THR A 32 -7.18 7.46 2.34
C THR A 32 -5.82 6.89 2.77
N ASP A 33 -5.22 7.42 3.83
CA ASP A 33 -3.97 6.90 4.39
C ASP A 33 -4.18 5.52 5.04
N GLY A 34 -5.32 5.31 5.69
CA GLY A 34 -5.72 3.99 6.20
C GLY A 34 -5.81 2.93 5.10
N LEU A 35 -6.44 3.27 3.97
CA LEU A 35 -6.51 2.39 2.80
C LEU A 35 -5.12 2.10 2.22
N ARG A 36 -4.27 3.14 2.10
CA ARG A 36 -2.89 2.97 1.62
C ARG A 36 -2.07 2.06 2.52
N LYS A 37 -2.18 2.21 3.84
CA LYS A 37 -1.52 1.32 4.81
C LYS A 37 -2.01 -0.13 4.68
N SER A 38 -3.30 -0.34 4.51
CA SER A 38 -3.86 -1.68 4.27
C SER A 38 -3.28 -2.33 3.01
N ARG A 39 -3.14 -1.56 1.92
CA ARG A 39 -2.56 -2.04 0.66
C ARG A 39 -1.05 -2.33 0.79
N ARG A 40 -0.31 -1.57 1.60
CA ARG A 40 1.08 -1.89 1.94
C ARG A 40 1.20 -3.23 2.66
N ALA A 41 0.27 -3.56 3.53
CA ALA A 41 0.22 -4.87 4.18
C ALA A 41 -0.07 -6.01 3.18
N GLU A 42 -0.93 -5.77 2.18
CA GLU A 42 -1.15 -6.72 1.07
C GLU A 42 0.14 -6.95 0.25
N ALA A 43 0.88 -5.88 -0.05
CA ALA A 43 2.18 -5.98 -0.72
C ALA A 43 3.17 -6.81 0.10
N LEU A 44 3.26 -6.57 1.41
CA LEU A 44 4.12 -7.34 2.31
C LEU A 44 3.76 -8.83 2.26
N LYS A 45 2.48 -9.18 2.28
CA LYS A 45 2.02 -10.57 2.16
C LYS A 45 2.50 -11.19 0.84
N GLY A 46 2.41 -10.46 -0.27
CA GLY A 46 2.94 -10.89 -1.57
C GLY A 46 4.44 -11.15 -1.53
N LEU A 47 5.22 -10.22 -0.96
CA LEU A 47 6.66 -10.35 -0.83
C LEU A 47 7.06 -11.54 0.06
N LEU A 48 6.39 -11.74 1.20
CA LEU A 48 6.64 -12.89 2.07
C LEU A 48 6.33 -14.22 1.37
N SER A 49 5.27 -14.28 0.57
CA SER A 49 4.95 -15.46 -0.25
C SER A 49 6.07 -15.77 -1.25
N MET A 50 6.58 -14.75 -1.95
CA MET A 50 7.73 -14.89 -2.85
C MET A 50 8.99 -15.32 -2.10
N GLN A 51 9.22 -14.81 -0.88
CA GLN A 51 10.37 -15.18 -0.06
C GLN A 51 10.38 -16.67 0.27
N LEU A 52 9.23 -17.21 0.70
CA LEU A 52 9.08 -18.65 0.95
C LEU A 52 9.37 -19.47 -0.32
N LYS A 53 8.90 -19.00 -1.48
CA LYS A 53 9.15 -19.65 -2.76
C LYS A 53 10.59 -19.54 -3.24
N GLN A 54 11.31 -18.48 -2.87
CA GLN A 54 12.75 -18.38 -3.12
C GLN A 54 13.52 -19.45 -2.34
N GLU A 55 13.17 -19.68 -1.08
CA GLU A 55 13.82 -20.73 -0.28
C GLU A 55 13.47 -22.13 -0.80
N GLU A 56 12.23 -22.37 -1.22
CA GLU A 56 11.84 -23.62 -1.90
C GLU A 56 12.63 -23.84 -3.20
N PHE A 57 12.75 -22.79 -4.03
CA PHE A 57 13.53 -22.85 -5.27
C PHE A 57 15.02 -23.14 -5.01
N ARG A 58 15.58 -22.59 -3.91
CA ARG A 58 16.99 -22.73 -3.55
C ARG A 58 17.37 -24.16 -3.12
N VAL A 59 16.42 -25.00 -2.71
CA VAL A 59 16.67 -26.41 -2.40
C VAL A 59 17.15 -27.19 -3.63
N SER A 60 16.59 -26.89 -4.80
CA SER A 60 16.87 -27.62 -6.04
C SER A 60 17.82 -26.88 -6.98
N ASN A 61 18.18 -25.63 -6.67
CA ASN A 61 18.98 -24.77 -7.54
C ASN A 61 20.15 -24.16 -6.76
N THR A 62 21.27 -23.93 -7.44
CA THR A 62 22.49 -23.35 -6.83
C THR A 62 22.37 -21.85 -6.52
N SER A 63 21.39 -21.17 -7.11
CA SER A 63 21.10 -19.75 -6.89
C SER A 63 19.61 -19.48 -6.68
N TYR A 64 19.31 -18.32 -6.10
CA TYR A 64 17.95 -17.79 -6.09
C TYR A 64 17.50 -17.39 -7.50
N SER A 65 16.19 -17.34 -7.71
CA SER A 65 15.63 -16.96 -9.00
C SER A 65 15.55 -15.44 -9.14
N ALA A 66 15.89 -14.93 -10.33
CA ALA A 66 15.60 -13.54 -10.71
C ALA A 66 14.22 -13.39 -11.37
N THR A 67 13.52 -14.48 -11.62
CA THR A 67 12.31 -14.53 -12.44
C THR A 67 11.08 -14.76 -11.55
N PRO A 68 10.18 -13.77 -11.39
CA PRO A 68 9.02 -13.89 -10.51
C PRO A 68 8.15 -15.13 -10.77
N SER A 69 7.99 -15.54 -12.03
CA SER A 69 7.18 -16.72 -12.39
C SER A 69 7.70 -18.04 -11.84
N GLN A 70 8.99 -18.13 -11.49
CA GLN A 70 9.58 -19.31 -10.85
C GLN A 70 9.36 -19.35 -9.34
N VAL A 71 8.94 -18.22 -8.74
CA VAL A 71 8.82 -18.05 -7.28
C VAL A 71 7.46 -17.46 -6.88
N GLY A 72 6.41 -17.81 -7.62
CA GLY A 72 5.01 -17.60 -7.25
C GLY A 72 4.32 -16.36 -7.82
N ASN A 73 5.06 -15.35 -8.31
CA ASN A 73 4.56 -14.13 -8.95
C ASN A 73 3.17 -13.62 -8.47
N PRO A 74 3.06 -13.04 -7.25
CA PRO A 74 1.81 -12.54 -6.71
C PRO A 74 1.16 -11.51 -7.64
N THR A 75 -0.17 -11.52 -7.70
CA THR A 75 -0.94 -10.50 -8.41
C THR A 75 -1.58 -9.56 -7.39
N SER A 76 -1.52 -8.26 -7.69
CA SER A 76 -2.22 -7.22 -6.93
C SER A 76 -2.75 -6.17 -7.89
N SER A 77 -3.82 -5.49 -7.52
CA SER A 77 -4.32 -4.31 -8.25
C SER A 77 -3.50 -3.05 -7.93
N TYR A 78 -2.71 -3.08 -6.84
CA TYR A 78 -2.03 -1.90 -6.29
C TYR A 78 -0.51 -1.99 -6.34
N TYR A 79 0.03 -3.17 -6.61
CA TYR A 79 1.47 -3.38 -6.73
C TYR A 79 1.84 -4.29 -7.91
N ASP A 80 2.99 -4.01 -8.50
CA ASP A 80 3.72 -4.93 -9.38
C ASP A 80 4.94 -5.48 -8.64
N PHE A 81 5.23 -6.76 -8.82
CA PHE A 81 6.28 -7.47 -8.10
C PHE A 81 7.46 -7.80 -9.02
N SER A 82 8.67 -7.56 -8.55
CA SER A 82 9.90 -7.89 -9.27
C SER A 82 10.99 -8.34 -8.31
N ILE A 83 12.09 -8.86 -8.87
CA ILE A 83 13.23 -9.38 -8.12
C ILE A 83 14.48 -8.72 -8.68
N SER A 84 15.40 -8.35 -7.81
CA SER A 84 16.71 -7.81 -8.17
C SER A 84 17.81 -8.44 -7.33
N GLY A 85 19.06 -8.39 -7.82
CA GLY A 85 20.22 -8.84 -7.07
C GLY A 85 20.21 -10.33 -6.71
N ALA A 86 19.50 -11.17 -7.47
CA ALA A 86 19.44 -12.60 -7.23
C ALA A 86 20.81 -13.25 -7.50
N THR A 87 21.34 -13.93 -6.47
CA THR A 87 22.63 -14.62 -6.48
C THR A 87 22.51 -15.94 -5.71
N ALA A 88 23.63 -16.61 -5.42
CA ALA A 88 23.64 -17.80 -4.56
C ALA A 88 23.25 -17.51 -3.10
N THR A 89 23.45 -16.27 -2.65
CA THR A 89 23.36 -15.90 -1.24
C THR A 89 22.41 -14.75 -0.96
N ASN A 90 22.01 -13.96 -1.96
CA ASN A 90 21.20 -12.76 -1.80
C ASN A 90 20.12 -12.64 -2.88
N TYR A 91 19.09 -11.85 -2.54
CA TYR A 91 18.09 -11.28 -3.45
C TYR A 91 17.38 -10.13 -2.74
N THR A 92 16.74 -9.27 -3.53
CA THR A 92 15.82 -8.25 -3.06
C THR A 92 14.51 -8.37 -3.83
N LEU A 93 13.43 -8.62 -3.10
CA LEU A 93 12.06 -8.61 -3.61
C LEU A 93 11.54 -7.18 -3.57
N ILE A 94 10.85 -6.77 -4.64
CA ILE A 94 10.40 -5.40 -4.84
C ILE A 94 8.90 -5.41 -5.13
N ALA A 95 8.15 -4.56 -4.45
CA ALA A 95 6.77 -4.23 -4.76
C ALA A 95 6.69 -2.75 -5.13
N THR A 96 6.31 -2.46 -6.38
CA THR A 96 6.18 -1.10 -6.93
C THR A 96 4.71 -0.73 -7.03
N SER A 97 4.33 0.41 -6.46
CA SER A 97 2.95 0.90 -6.43
C SER A 97 2.40 1.17 -7.83
N LYS A 98 1.13 0.85 -8.04
CA LYS A 98 0.37 1.19 -9.25
C LYS A 98 -1.05 1.63 -8.91
N GLY A 99 -1.73 2.22 -9.90
CA GLY A 99 -3.11 2.69 -9.75
C GLY A 99 -3.29 3.65 -8.56
N ALA A 100 -4.28 3.38 -7.71
CA ALA A 100 -4.62 4.23 -6.56
C ALA A 100 -3.56 4.25 -5.43
N GLN A 101 -2.48 3.47 -5.55
CA GLN A 101 -1.37 3.46 -4.59
C GLN A 101 -0.22 4.40 -5.01
N VAL A 102 -0.24 4.93 -6.23
CA VAL A 102 0.79 5.88 -6.69
C VAL A 102 0.73 7.15 -5.84
N GLY A 103 1.89 7.63 -5.41
CA GLY A 103 2.00 8.80 -4.54
C GLY A 103 1.68 8.50 -3.08
N ASP A 104 1.73 7.23 -2.67
CA ASP A 104 1.71 6.85 -1.27
C ASP A 104 2.94 7.42 -0.55
N LYS A 105 2.72 7.91 0.66
CA LYS A 105 3.76 8.47 1.51
C LYS A 105 3.42 8.24 2.98
N SER A 106 4.45 8.11 3.80
CA SER A 106 4.34 8.14 5.24
C SER A 106 5.21 9.28 5.76
N GLY A 107 4.57 10.33 6.28
CA GLY A 107 5.25 11.59 6.57
C GLY A 107 5.89 12.18 5.31
N SER A 108 7.21 12.39 5.37
CA SER A 108 8.02 12.88 4.25
C SER A 108 8.59 11.76 3.36
N THR A 109 8.38 10.49 3.72
CA THR A 109 8.94 9.34 3.00
C THR A 109 7.96 8.86 1.93
N ILE A 110 8.45 8.73 0.70
CA ILE A 110 7.69 8.18 -0.42
C ILE A 110 7.66 6.65 -0.31
N CYS A 111 6.47 6.06 -0.43
CA CYS A 111 6.22 4.62 -0.27
C CYS A 111 5.83 3.92 -1.58
N ASN A 112 6.21 4.51 -2.72
CA ASN A 112 5.96 3.94 -4.04
C ASN A 112 6.72 2.63 -4.29
N THR A 113 7.86 2.42 -3.63
CA THR A 113 8.64 1.20 -3.76
C THR A 113 8.88 0.62 -2.38
N LEU A 114 8.45 -0.62 -2.19
CA LEU A 114 8.65 -1.40 -0.99
C LEU A 114 9.58 -2.55 -1.30
N THR A 115 10.58 -2.79 -0.47
CA THR A 115 11.51 -3.89 -0.67
C THR A 115 11.68 -4.75 0.57
N LEU A 116 11.91 -6.04 0.31
CA LEU A 116 12.23 -7.05 1.31
C LEU A 116 13.42 -7.85 0.78
N ASN A 117 14.56 -7.76 1.46
CA ASN A 117 15.73 -8.56 1.10
C ASN A 117 15.70 -9.92 1.83
N LYS A 118 16.60 -10.82 1.44
CA LYS A 118 16.75 -12.14 2.09
C LYS A 118 16.94 -12.06 3.61
N ALA A 119 17.61 -11.02 4.12
CA ALA A 119 17.87 -10.82 5.54
C ALA A 119 16.69 -10.16 6.28
N ASP A 120 15.47 -10.25 5.74
CA ASP A 120 14.24 -9.65 6.27
C ASP A 120 14.30 -8.12 6.45
N THR A 121 15.26 -7.45 5.81
CA THR A 121 15.38 -6.00 5.88
C THR A 121 14.35 -5.38 4.96
N LYS A 122 13.45 -4.61 5.57
CA LYS A 122 12.35 -3.91 4.94
C LYS A 122 12.73 -2.46 4.70
N THR A 123 12.67 -1.99 3.45
CA THR A 123 12.93 -0.58 3.14
C THR A 123 11.89 0.00 2.19
N PRO A 124 11.52 1.29 2.36
CA PRO A 124 11.89 2.22 3.43
C PRO A 124 11.20 1.91 4.77
N ALA A 125 11.92 1.99 5.90
CA ALA A 125 11.40 1.60 7.23
C ALA A 125 10.10 2.34 7.62
N ALA A 126 9.98 3.63 7.30
CA ALA A 126 8.79 4.44 7.58
C ALA A 126 7.53 3.98 6.81
N CYS A 127 7.71 3.18 5.76
CA CYS A 127 6.62 2.68 4.94
C CYS A 127 6.06 1.34 5.42
N TRP A 128 6.58 0.75 6.49
CA TRP A 128 6.11 -0.54 7.01
C TRP A 128 5.25 -0.40 8.27
#